data_AF-A0A1H8PAW0-F1
#
_entry.id   AF-A0A1H8PAW0-F1
#
_cell.length_a   1.000
_cell.length_b   1.000
_cell.length_c   1.000
_cell.angle_alpha   90.00
_cell.angle_beta   90.00
_cell.angle_gamma   90.00
#
_symmetry.space_group_name_H-M   'P 1'
#
loop_
_entity.id
_entity.type
_entity.pdbx_description
1 polymer ?
#
loop_
_entity_poly.entity_id
_entity_poly.type
_entity_poly.pdbx_seq_one_letter_code
_entity_poly.pdbx_strand_id
1 'polypeptide(L)' 'MTDAAAEEIRKIAAALVKTAIEIVSEEDGGAHNQCKLCNASVPWLQTGDEIKHAPDCPVVIAQRILSSKPRLHSV' A
#
# COMPACT_ATOMS: atom_id res chain seq x y z
N MET A 1 -16.16 4.40 -16.51
CA MET A 1 -15.79 5.25 -15.35
C MET A 1 -15.45 6.63 -15.88
N THR A 2 -15.91 7.70 -15.23
CA THR A 2 -15.53 9.08 -15.56
C THR A 2 -14.09 9.35 -15.08
N ASP A 3 -13.41 10.33 -15.70
CA ASP A 3 -12.04 10.71 -15.28
C ASP A 3 -11.97 11.19 -13.82
N ALA A 4 -13.03 11.86 -13.34
CA ALA A 4 -13.16 12.26 -11.94
C ALA A 4 -13.13 11.06 -10.99
N ALA A 5 -13.87 9.99 -11.31
CA ALA A 5 -13.91 8.78 -10.49
C ALA A 5 -12.54 8.08 -10.47
N ALA A 6 -11.79 8.08 -11.58
CA ALA A 6 -10.45 7.50 -11.62
C ALA A 6 -9.45 8.26 -10.71
N GLU A 7 -9.58 9.59 -10.65
CA GLU A 7 -8.74 10.41 -9.77
C GLU A 7 -9.08 10.22 -8.28
N GLU A 8 -10.36 10.12 -7.94
CA GLU A 8 -10.80 9.82 -6.57
C GLU A 8 -10.29 8.46 -6.11
N ILE A 9 -10.37 7.44 -6.97
CA ILE A 9 -9.84 6.10 -6.69
C ILE A 9 -8.32 6.14 -6.47
N ARG A 10 -7.56 6.92 -7.26
CA ARG A 10 -6.12 7.09 -7.03
C ARG A 10 -5.82 7.74 -5.68
N LYS A 11 -6.58 8.76 -5.27
CA LYS A 11 -6.42 9.40 -3.96
C LYS A 11 -6.66 8.42 -2.81
N ILE A 12 -7.72 7.60 -2.92
CA ILE A 12 -8.03 6.56 -1.93
C ILE A 12 -6.91 5.51 -1.90
N ALA A 13 -6.43 5.07 -3.06
CA ALA A 13 -5.32 4.12 -3.15
C ALA A 13 -4.04 4.67 -2.49
N ALA A 14 -3.71 5.96 -2.72
CA ALA A 14 -2.55 6.60 -2.11
C ALA A 14 -2.68 6.69 -0.58
N ALA A 15 -3.86 7.05 -0.07
CA ALA A 15 -4.14 7.06 1.35
C ALA A 15 -4.00 5.65 1.95
N LEU A 16 -4.49 4.62 1.26
CA LEU A 16 -4.41 3.23 1.70
C LEU A 16 -2.96 2.76 1.83
N VAL A 17 -2.12 2.95 0.82
CA VAL A 17 -0.70 2.54 0.86
C VAL A 17 0.02 3.19 2.05
N LYS A 18 -0.25 4.46 2.33
CA LYS A 18 0.40 5.19 3.43
C LYS A 18 -0.09 4.78 4.81
N THR A 19 -1.36 4.43 4.94
CA THR A 19 -2.01 4.21 6.25
C THR A 19 -2.19 2.74 6.60
N ALA A 20 -2.02 1.82 5.66
CA ALA A 20 -2.18 0.39 5.90
C ALA A 20 -1.03 -0.24 6.70
N ILE A 21 0.11 0.45 6.79
CA ILE A 21 1.28 -0.02 7.55
C ILE A 21 1.27 0.61 8.95
N GLU A 22 1.53 -0.20 9.96
CA GLU A 22 1.74 0.22 11.33
C GLU A 22 3.02 -0.40 11.91
N ILE A 23 3.54 0.20 12.98
CA ILE A 23 4.66 -0.38 13.74
C ILE A 23 4.05 -1.15 14.89
N VAL A 24 4.37 -2.44 14.98
CA VAL A 24 3.95 -3.31 16.07
C VAL A 24 5.16 -3.62 16.94
N SER A 25 5.04 -3.33 18.24
CA SER A 25 6.06 -3.64 19.23
C SER A 25 5.93 -5.08 19.72
N GLU A 26 7.06 -5.73 19.95
CA GLU A 26 7.15 -7.09 20.51
C GLU A 26 7.51 -7.02 22.00
N GLU A 27 7.20 -8.08 22.74
CA GLU A 27 7.39 -8.14 24.20
C GLU A 27 8.87 -8.10 24.61
N ASP A 28 9.78 -8.47 23.70
CA ASP A 28 11.24 -8.48 23.89
C ASP A 28 11.90 -7.11 23.62
N GLY A 29 11.10 -6.08 23.33
CA GLY A 29 11.58 -4.75 22.94
C GLY A 29 11.91 -4.62 21.45
N GLY A 30 11.64 -5.65 20.66
CA GLY A 30 11.63 -5.60 19.20
C GLY A 30 10.46 -4.82 18.63
N ALA A 31 10.50 -4.58 17.32
CA ALA A 31 9.38 -4.05 16.57
C ALA A 31 9.46 -4.50 15.11
N HIS A 32 8.31 -4.52 14.45
CA HIS A 32 8.21 -4.77 13.02
C HIS A 32 7.21 -3.81 12.37
N ASN A 33 7.46 -3.45 11.12
CA ASN A 33 6.46 -2.79 10.28
C ASN A 33 5.50 -3.85 9.77
N GLN A 34 4.20 -3.71 10.04
CA GLN A 34 3.17 -4.68 9.69
C GLN A 34 2.08 -4.04 8.82
N CYS A 35 1.63 -4.77 7.82
CA CYS A 35 0.40 -4.45 7.11
C CYS A 35 -0.83 -4.91 7.89
N LYS A 36 -1.72 -3.98 8.26
CA LYS A 36 -2.97 -4.24 8.98
C LYS A 36 -3.97 -5.16 8.27
N LEU A 37 -3.82 -5.35 6.96
CA LEU A 37 -4.81 -6.04 6.13
C LEU A 37 -4.43 -7.49 5.80
N CYS A 38 -3.14 -7.78 5.70
CA CYS A 38 -2.64 -9.11 5.34
C CYS A 38 -1.61 -9.66 6.33
N ASN A 39 -1.31 -8.92 7.40
CA ASN A 39 -0.33 -9.25 8.44
C ASN A 39 1.11 -9.47 7.97
N ALA A 40 1.39 -9.29 6.67
CA ALA A 40 2.74 -9.28 6.15
C ALA A 40 3.57 -8.21 6.85
N SER A 41 4.78 -8.57 7.24
CA SER A 41 5.65 -7.71 8.03
C SER A 41 7.11 -7.81 7.61
N VAL A 42 7.86 -6.81 8.03
CA VAL A 42 9.32 -6.73 7.94
C VAL A 42 9.87 -6.16 9.25
N PRO A 43 11.13 -6.45 9.62
CA PRO A 43 11.76 -5.82 10.78
C PRO A 43 11.64 -4.29 10.73
N TRP A 44 11.49 -3.62 11.88
CA TRP A 44 11.23 -2.16 11.89
C TRP A 44 12.32 -1.31 11.24
N LEU A 45 13.55 -1.84 11.15
CA LEU A 45 14.70 -1.23 10.48
C LEU A 45 14.52 -1.13 8.95
N GLN A 46 13.67 -1.99 8.37
CA GLN A 46 13.27 -1.93 6.97
C GLN A 46 12.07 -1.01 6.81
N THR A 47 11.97 -0.34 5.68
CA THR A 47 10.85 0.54 5.38
C THR A 47 9.57 -0.28 5.12
N GLY A 48 8.41 0.31 5.43
CA GLY A 48 7.12 -0.35 5.16
C GLY A 48 6.88 -0.69 3.68
N ASP A 49 7.55 0.01 2.76
CA ASP A 49 7.49 -0.27 1.32
C ASP A 49 8.17 -1.59 0.93
N GLU A 50 9.04 -2.14 1.79
CA GLU A 50 9.71 -3.42 1.58
C GLU A 50 8.84 -4.63 1.98
N ILE A 51 7.65 -4.38 2.54
CA ILE A 51 6.71 -5.44 2.91
C ILE A 51 6.26 -6.21 1.67
N LYS A 52 6.53 -7.52 1.68
CA LYS A 52 6.02 -8.46 0.67
C LYS A 52 4.60 -8.87 1.00
N HIS A 53 3.65 -8.09 0.52
CA HIS A 53 2.22 -8.34 0.73
C HIS A 53 1.72 -9.63 0.09
N ALA A 54 0.66 -10.21 0.67
CA ALA A 54 -0.10 -11.27 0.04
C ALA A 54 -0.69 -10.80 -1.32
N PRO A 55 -0.75 -11.66 -2.35
CA PRO A 55 -1.15 -11.25 -3.70
C PRO A 55 -2.54 -10.60 -3.83
N ASP A 56 -3.44 -10.92 -2.90
CA ASP A 56 -4.82 -10.45 -2.79
C ASP A 56 -5.01 -9.29 -1.80
N CYS A 57 -3.93 -8.84 -1.16
CA CYS A 57 -3.99 -7.72 -0.22
C CYS A 57 -4.46 -6.43 -0.93
N PRO A 58 -5.39 -5.66 -0.36
CA PRO A 58 -5.83 -4.39 -0.93
C PRO A 58 -4.70 -3.39 -1.18
N VAL A 59 -3.59 -3.47 -0.44
CA VAL A 59 -2.39 -2.64 -0.68
C VAL A 59 -1.75 -2.96 -2.03
N VAL A 60 -1.67 -4.24 -2.42
CA VAL A 60 -1.15 -4.64 -3.74
C VAL A 60 -2.02 -4.08 -4.86
N ILE A 61 -3.34 -4.10 -4.67
CA ILE A 61 -4.29 -3.53 -5.64
C ILE A 61 -4.08 -2.01 -5.74
N ALA A 62 -3.96 -1.31 -4.61
CA ALA A 62 -3.70 0.12 -4.58
C ALA A 62 -2.36 0.50 -5.24
N GLN A 63 -1.28 -0.24 -4.96
CA GLN A 63 0.03 -0.05 -5.60
C GLN A 63 -0.06 -0.21 -7.13
N ARG A 64 -0.82 -1.20 -7.62
CA ARG A 64 -1.07 -1.40 -9.06
C ARG A 64 -1.85 -0.24 -9.68
N ILE A 65 -2.89 0.26 -8.99
CA ILE A 65 -3.66 1.43 -9.43
C ILE A 65 -2.76 2.66 -9.56
N LEU A 66 -1.92 2.92 -8.57
CA LEU A 66 -1.01 4.08 -8.56
C LEU A 66 0.11 3.98 -9.59
N SER A 67 0.61 2.76 -9.84
CA SER A 67 1.65 2.50 -10.85
C SER A 67 1.13 2.55 -12.29
N SER A 68 -0.19 2.39 -12.46
CA SER A 68 -0.84 2.48 -13.77
C SER A 68 -0.90 3.95 -14.21
N LYS A 69 0.07 4.38 -15.03
CA LYS A 69 0.04 5.73 -15.63
C LYS A 69 -1.24 5.91 -16.46
N PRO A 70 -1.91 7.08 -16.39
CA PRO A 70 -2.99 7.41 -17.32
C PRO A 70 -2.45 7.30 -18.75
N ARG A 71 -3.06 6.44 -19.57
CA ARG A 71 -2.70 6.36 -20.99
C ARG A 71 -3.28 7.57 -21.70
N LEU A 72 -2.51 8.66 -21.76
CA LEU A 72 -2.80 9.76 -22.66
C LEU A 72 -2.53 9.27 -24.08
N HIS A 73 -3.57 8.89 -24.82
CA HIS A 73 -3.46 8.76 -26.28
C HIS A 73 -3.49 10.17 -26.87
N SER A 74 -2.33 10.64 -27.32
CA SER A 74 -2.26 11.79 -28.24
C SER A 74 -2.69 11.31 -29.63
N VAL A 75 -3.71 11.95 -30.20
CA VAL A 75 -4.09 11.81 -31.62
C VAL A 75 -3.18 12.71 -32.44
#